data_AF-A0A6N7IYT5-F1
#
_entry.id   AF-A0A6N7IYT5-F1
#
_cell.length_a   1.000
_cell.length_b   1.000
_cell.length_c   1.000
_cell.angle_alpha   90.00
_cell.angle_beta   90.00
_cell.angle_gamma   90.00
#
_symmetry.space_group_name_H-M   'P 1'
#
loop_
_entity.id
_entity.type
_entity.pdbx_description
1 polymer ?
#
loop_
_entity_poly.entity_id
_entity_poly.type
_entity_poly.pdbx_seq_one_letter_code
_entity_poly.pdbx_strand_id
1 'polypeptide(L)'
;MDINSCWVAMTYKKGEAKGEIAPGEKRYVVIALGYGKNQGVRHKSKTIADVSDYTNGDPDWYKAGLEAALLAPTAMNQQKFKFKKAGDKIEAKAGLGFYTKMDLGIAKCHFEIGSGKDHTIWA
;
A
#
# COMPACT_ATOMS: atom_id res chain seq x y z
N MET A 1 -0.56 -19.95 6.58
CA MET A 1 -1.74 -19.95 5.68
C MET A 1 -1.23 -19.52 4.31
N ASP A 2 -1.37 -20.38 3.29
CA ASP A 2 -0.91 -20.09 1.93
C ASP A 2 -2.11 -19.66 1.07
N ILE A 3 -2.64 -18.47 1.33
CA ILE A 3 -3.76 -17.88 0.58
C ILE A 3 -3.18 -16.74 -0.27
N ASN A 4 -3.43 -16.80 -1.58
CA ASN A 4 -3.06 -15.74 -2.49
C ASN A 4 -4.16 -14.67 -2.54
N SER A 5 -3.76 -13.43 -2.87
CA SER A 5 -4.68 -12.31 -3.00
C SER A 5 -4.42 -11.49 -4.26
N CYS A 6 -5.45 -10.84 -4.79
CA CYS A 6 -5.31 -9.89 -5.90
C CYS A 6 -6.29 -8.72 -5.73
N TRP A 7 -5.76 -7.49 -5.80
CA TRP A 7 -6.55 -6.27 -5.81
C TRP A 7 -7.03 -5.99 -7.24
N VAL A 8 -8.36 -6.01 -7.45
CA VAL A 8 -8.97 -5.85 -8.77
C VAL A 8 -9.94 -4.69 -8.76
N ALA A 9 -9.68 -3.67 -9.59
CA ALA A 9 -10.51 -2.46 -9.61
C ALA A 9 -11.38 -2.31 -10.87
N MET A 10 -10.86 -2.63 -12.06
CA MET A 10 -11.55 -2.34 -13.32
C MET A 10 -12.08 -3.57 -14.06
N THR A 11 -11.47 -4.74 -13.89
CA THR A 11 -11.66 -5.90 -14.78
C THR A 11 -12.61 -6.98 -14.23
N TYR A 12 -13.36 -6.70 -13.16
CA TYR A 12 -14.29 -7.67 -12.56
C TYR A 12 -15.73 -7.48 -13.05
N LYS A 13 -16.50 -8.58 -13.09
CA LYS A 13 -17.94 -8.56 -13.40
C LYS A 13 -18.71 -7.98 -12.21
N LYS A 14 -19.21 -6.74 -12.34
CA LYS A 14 -19.91 -6.03 -11.25
C LYS A 14 -21.13 -6.79 -10.71
N GLY A 15 -21.91 -7.42 -11.59
CA GLY A 15 -23.10 -8.20 -11.19
C GLY A 15 -22.77 -9.47 -10.39
N GLU A 16 -21.56 -10.01 -10.54
CA GLU A 16 -21.09 -11.18 -9.79
C GLU A 16 -20.44 -10.81 -8.46
N ALA A 17 -19.97 -9.57 -8.32
CA ALA A 17 -19.45 -9.04 -7.07
C ALA A 17 -20.62 -8.74 -6.12
N LYS A 18 -21.05 -9.79 -5.40
CA LYS A 18 -22.10 -9.71 -4.38
C LYS A 18 -21.66 -8.80 -3.23
N GLY A 19 -22.63 -8.24 -2.52
CA GLY A 19 -22.43 -7.30 -1.43
C GLY A 19 -23.23 -6.03 -1.65
N GLU A 20 -23.93 -5.59 -0.61
CA GLU A 20 -24.70 -4.35 -0.62
C GLU A 20 -23.75 -3.15 -0.77
N ILE A 21 -24.22 -2.12 -1.48
CA ILE A 21 -23.58 -0.81 -1.56
C ILE A 21 -24.65 0.16 -1.11
N ALA A 22 -24.50 0.73 0.08
CA ALA A 22 -25.51 1.62 0.64
C ALA A 22 -25.56 2.95 -0.13
N PRO A 23 -26.65 3.72 -0.04
CA PRO A 23 -26.70 5.07 -0.61
C PRO A 23 -25.52 5.93 -0.12
N GLY A 24 -24.78 6.50 -1.07
CA GLY A 24 -23.58 7.31 -0.78
C GLY A 24 -22.27 6.53 -0.74
N GLU A 25 -22.31 5.19 -0.76
CA GLU A 25 -21.11 4.36 -0.83
C GLU A 25 -20.65 4.10 -2.27
N LYS A 26 -19.36 3.82 -2.41
CA LYS A 26 -18.76 3.41 -3.69
C LYS A 26 -17.83 2.23 -3.48
N ARG A 27 -18.04 1.16 -4.25
CA ARG A 27 -17.07 0.07 -4.35
C ARG A 27 -15.88 0.50 -5.20
N TYR A 28 -14.74 0.73 -4.54
CA TYR A 28 -13.48 1.13 -5.22
C TYR A 28 -12.71 -0.05 -5.81
N VAL A 29 -12.74 -1.20 -5.13
CA VAL A 29 -11.95 -2.38 -5.47
C VAL A 29 -12.62 -3.63 -4.93
N VAL A 30 -12.28 -4.79 -5.49
CA VAL A 30 -12.53 -6.11 -4.89
C VAL A 30 -11.19 -6.80 -4.64
N ILE A 31 -11.08 -7.53 -3.53
CA ILE A 31 -9.90 -8.32 -3.21
C ILE A 31 -10.28 -9.78 -3.42
N ALA A 32 -9.74 -10.40 -4.47
CA ALA A 32 -9.89 -11.83 -4.68
C ALA A 32 -8.97 -12.59 -3.71
N LEU A 33 -9.49 -13.63 -3.06
CA LEU A 33 -8.75 -14.52 -2.16
C LEU A 33 -8.94 -15.96 -2.61
N GLY A 34 -7.88 -16.77 -2.52
CA GLY A 34 -7.97 -18.20 -2.79
C GLY A 34 -6.61 -18.88 -2.91
N TYR A 35 -6.63 -20.17 -3.19
CA TYR A 35 -5.43 -20.95 -3.47
C TYR A 35 -5.05 -20.75 -4.94
N GLY A 36 -3.98 -20.00 -5.18
CA GLY A 36 -3.49 -19.75 -6.53
C GLY A 36 -2.96 -21.04 -7.15
N LYS A 37 -3.25 -21.24 -8.43
CA LYS A 37 -2.59 -22.30 -9.22
C LYS A 37 -1.07 -22.09 -9.24
N ASN A 38 -0.65 -20.83 -9.26
CA ASN A 38 0.73 -20.40 -9.24
C ASN A 38 0.92 -19.40 -8.09
N GLN A 39 2.12 -19.40 -7.52
CA GLN A 39 2.49 -18.41 -6.50
C GLN A 39 2.79 -17.05 -7.12
N GLY A 40 2.57 -16.00 -6.31
CA GLY A 40 2.94 -14.64 -6.69
C GLY A 40 4.45 -14.49 -6.88
N VAL A 41 4.86 -13.68 -7.84
CA VAL A 41 6.27 -13.34 -8.07
C VAL A 41 6.58 -11.96 -7.52
N ARG A 42 7.83 -11.76 -7.07
CA ARG A 42 8.29 -10.44 -6.61
C ARG A 42 8.22 -9.45 -7.76
N HIS A 43 7.53 -8.34 -7.56
CA HIS A 43 7.48 -7.25 -8.52
C HIS A 43 8.71 -6.35 -8.39
N LYS A 44 9.05 -5.62 -9.46
CA LYS A 44 10.09 -4.59 -9.40
C LYS A 44 9.59 -3.45 -8.52
N SER A 45 10.29 -3.15 -7.44
CA SER A 45 9.98 -2.00 -6.58
C SER A 45 10.89 -0.81 -6.87
N LYS A 46 10.42 0.38 -6.51
CA LYS A 46 11.25 1.57 -6.44
C LYS A 46 12.30 1.44 -5.33
N THR A 47 13.30 2.31 -5.36
CA THR A 47 14.26 2.42 -4.25
C THR A 47 13.66 3.23 -3.10
N ILE A 48 14.24 3.09 -1.91
CA ILE A 48 13.85 3.91 -0.74
C ILE A 48 13.97 5.41 -1.06
N ALA A 49 15.02 5.81 -1.76
CA ALA A 49 15.25 7.21 -2.15
C ALA A 49 14.21 7.76 -3.13
N ASP A 50 13.58 6.91 -3.95
CA ASP A 50 12.52 7.34 -4.87
C ASP A 50 11.21 7.71 -4.14
N VAL A 51 10.99 7.13 -2.97
CA VAL A 51 9.74 7.23 -2.21
C VAL A 51 9.90 7.92 -0.86
N SER A 52 11.10 8.37 -0.50
CA SER A 52 11.34 8.99 0.81
C SER A 52 12.51 9.97 0.82
N ASP A 53 12.66 10.66 1.95
CA ASP A 53 13.78 11.51 2.32
C ASP A 53 14.87 10.79 3.13
N TYR A 54 14.85 9.46 3.18
CA TYR A 54 15.78 8.65 3.98
C TYR A 54 17.25 8.98 3.70
N THR A 55 18.02 9.12 4.77
CA THR A 55 19.47 9.32 4.74
C THR A 55 20.20 8.31 5.61
N ASN A 56 21.48 8.06 5.31
CA ASN A 56 22.34 7.24 6.17
C ASN A 56 22.52 7.96 7.53
N GLY A 57 21.83 7.48 8.56
CA GLY A 57 21.75 8.10 9.88
C GLY A 57 20.32 8.15 10.43
N ASP A 58 19.31 7.92 9.59
CA ASP A 58 17.93 7.77 10.05
C ASP A 58 17.72 6.48 10.87
N PRO A 59 16.72 6.46 11.78
CA PRO A 59 16.47 5.31 12.63
C PRO A 59 16.12 4.04 11.86
N ASP A 60 16.56 2.89 12.36
CA ASP A 60 16.31 1.58 11.72
C ASP A 60 14.81 1.28 11.55
N TRP A 61 13.97 1.71 12.50
CA TRP A 61 12.51 1.55 12.39
C TRP A 61 11.93 2.30 11.18
N TYR A 62 12.51 3.46 10.82
CA TYR A 62 12.05 4.23 9.67
C TYR A 62 12.39 3.50 8.38
N LYS A 63 13.64 3.02 8.27
CA LYS A 63 14.09 2.19 7.15
C LYS A 63 13.21 0.95 7.00
N ALA A 64 12.97 0.21 8.07
CA ALA A 64 12.15 -1.00 8.05
C ALA A 64 10.69 -0.71 7.61
N GLY A 65 10.12 0.41 8.06
CA GLY A 65 8.81 0.87 7.59
C GLY A 65 8.79 1.19 6.09
N LEU A 66 9.82 1.89 5.58
CA LEU A 66 9.94 2.20 4.15
C LEU A 66 10.11 0.94 3.29
N GLU A 67 10.94 0.00 3.75
CA GLU A 67 11.14 -1.29 3.08
C GLU A 67 9.84 -2.09 3.01
N ALA A 68 9.07 -2.12 4.09
CA ALA A 68 7.75 -2.77 4.10
C ALA A 68 6.74 -2.04 3.19
N ALA A 69 6.72 -0.71 3.21
CA ALA A 69 5.85 0.09 2.34
C ALA A 69 6.12 -0.17 0.85
N LEU A 70 7.37 -0.43 0.46
CA LEU A 70 7.76 -0.79 -0.91
C LEU A 70 7.29 -2.20 -1.34
N LEU A 71 6.84 -3.04 -0.41
CA LEU A 71 6.23 -4.34 -0.68
C LEU A 71 4.71 -4.26 -0.81
N ALA A 72 4.11 -3.11 -0.45
CA ALA A 72 2.68 -2.90 -0.52
C ALA A 72 2.16 -3.05 -1.97
N PRO A 73 1.03 -3.76 -2.19
CA PRO A 73 0.41 -3.80 -3.50
C PRO A 73 -0.09 -2.40 -3.87
N THR A 74 0.20 -1.98 -5.10
CA THR A 74 -0.28 -0.70 -5.66
C THR A 74 -0.86 -0.91 -7.05
N ALA A 75 -1.79 -0.06 -7.47
CA ALA A 75 -2.42 -0.16 -8.78
C ALA A 75 -1.35 -0.11 -9.87
N MET A 76 -1.33 -1.15 -10.73
CA MET A 76 -0.33 -1.31 -11.81
C MET A 76 1.12 -1.21 -11.31
N ASN A 77 1.37 -1.54 -10.03
CA ASN A 77 2.67 -1.44 -9.37
C ASN A 77 3.33 -0.03 -9.49
N GLN A 78 2.52 1.03 -9.45
CA GLN A 78 3.01 2.40 -9.68
C GLN A 78 3.81 2.98 -8.51
N GLN A 79 3.57 2.52 -7.27
CA GLN A 79 4.24 2.99 -6.05
C GLN A 79 4.31 4.53 -5.99
N LYS A 80 3.17 5.20 -6.22
CA LYS A 80 3.03 6.66 -6.25
C LYS A 80 2.70 7.19 -4.86
N PHE A 81 3.62 7.00 -3.94
CA PHE A 81 3.57 7.58 -2.61
C PHE A 81 4.93 8.18 -2.25
N LYS A 82 4.93 9.16 -1.35
CA LYS A 82 6.13 9.71 -0.74
C LYS A 82 5.98 9.80 0.77
N PHE A 83 6.99 9.35 1.48
CA PHE A 83 7.15 9.49 2.92
C PHE A 83 8.19 10.57 3.21
N LYS A 84 7.98 11.33 4.28
CA LYS A 84 8.94 12.32 4.74
C LYS A 84 8.95 12.34 6.25
N LYS A 85 10.14 12.34 6.86
CA LYS A 85 10.26 12.48 8.30
C LYS A 85 10.08 13.94 8.71
N ALA A 86 9.20 14.17 9.67
CA ALA A 86 8.84 15.48 10.21
C ALA A 86 8.98 15.43 11.74
N GLY A 87 10.23 15.51 12.22
CA GLY A 87 10.55 15.29 13.64
C GLY A 87 10.28 13.84 14.04
N ASP A 88 9.37 13.65 15.01
CA ASP A 88 8.95 12.34 15.51
C ASP A 88 7.76 11.75 14.74
N LYS A 89 7.23 12.46 13.75
CA LYS A 89 6.12 12.02 12.89
C LYS A 89 6.58 11.81 11.45
N ILE A 90 5.74 11.13 10.69
CA ILE A 90 5.93 10.90 9.25
C ILE A 90 4.80 11.58 8.48
N GLU A 91 5.16 12.44 7.53
CA GLU A 91 4.24 12.90 6.50
C GLU A 91 4.16 11.86 5.38
N ALA A 92 2.96 11.53 4.93
CA ALA A 92 2.73 10.60 3.83
C ALA A 92 1.85 11.26 2.76
N LYS A 93 2.31 11.30 1.51
CA LYS A 93 1.61 11.97 0.40
C LYS A 93 1.39 11.02 -0.77
N ALA A 94 0.16 11.00 -1.27
CA ALA A 94 -0.19 10.29 -2.49
C ALA A 94 0.27 11.10 -3.71
N GLY A 95 0.77 10.41 -4.72
CA GLY A 95 1.01 10.99 -6.03
C GLY A 95 -0.28 11.18 -6.83
N LEU A 96 -0.13 11.57 -8.10
CA LEU A 96 -1.25 11.80 -9.00
C LEU A 96 -1.67 10.52 -9.76
N GLY A 97 -2.98 10.31 -9.86
CA GLY A 97 -3.58 9.25 -10.66
C GLY A 97 -4.73 8.54 -9.95
N PHE A 98 -5.32 7.58 -10.64
CA PHE A 98 -6.32 6.69 -10.05
C PHE A 98 -5.69 5.82 -8.96
N TYR A 99 -6.48 5.53 -7.93
CA TYR A 99 -6.13 4.65 -6.81
C TYR A 99 -4.99 5.12 -5.90
N THR A 100 -4.27 6.20 -6.22
CA THR A 100 -3.09 6.62 -5.45
C THR A 100 -3.37 6.91 -3.97
N LYS A 101 -4.57 7.40 -3.63
CA LYS A 101 -4.99 7.59 -2.23
C LYS A 101 -5.23 6.27 -1.51
N MET A 102 -5.80 5.28 -2.20
CA MET A 102 -6.01 3.93 -1.67
C MET A 102 -4.66 3.23 -1.50
N ASP A 103 -3.81 3.29 -2.53
CA ASP A 103 -2.44 2.77 -2.52
C ASP A 103 -1.62 3.38 -1.37
N LEU A 104 -1.76 4.68 -1.11
CA LEU A 104 -1.14 5.33 0.05
C LEU A 104 -1.62 4.71 1.36
N GLY A 105 -2.93 4.45 1.52
CA GLY A 105 -3.46 3.78 2.70
C GLY A 105 -2.87 2.38 2.91
N ILE A 106 -2.76 1.60 1.84
CA ILE A 106 -2.12 0.26 1.89
C ILE A 106 -0.65 0.38 2.27
N ALA A 107 0.08 1.34 1.69
CA ALA A 107 1.48 1.59 1.99
C ALA A 107 1.69 2.06 3.44
N LYS A 108 0.80 2.90 3.98
CA LYS A 108 0.81 3.31 5.40
C LYS A 108 0.63 2.11 6.33
N CYS A 109 -0.32 1.22 6.02
CA CYS A 109 -0.51 -0.02 6.79
C CYS A 109 0.75 -0.90 6.78
N HIS A 110 1.40 -1.07 5.64
CA HIS A 110 2.66 -1.81 5.56
C HIS A 110 3.79 -1.12 6.33
N PHE A 111 3.85 0.20 6.26
CA PHE A 111 4.84 0.98 7.01
C PHE A 111 4.68 0.78 8.52
N GLU A 112 3.46 0.87 9.05
CA GLU A 112 3.17 0.62 10.46
C GLU A 112 3.66 -0.77 10.89
N ILE A 113 3.28 -1.80 10.14
CA ILE A 113 3.68 -3.20 10.39
C ILE A 113 5.22 -3.34 10.36
N GLY A 114 5.88 -2.80 9.34
CA GLY A 114 7.33 -2.94 9.17
C GLY A 114 8.16 -2.13 10.15
N SER A 115 7.67 -0.96 10.56
CA SER A 115 8.35 -0.08 11.52
C SER A 115 8.10 -0.47 12.98
N GLY A 116 7.08 -1.30 13.24
CA GLY A 116 6.60 -1.55 14.61
C GLY A 116 5.98 -0.32 15.27
N LYS A 117 5.55 0.66 14.47
CA LYS A 117 4.82 1.86 14.93
C LYS A 117 3.34 1.71 14.63
N ASP A 118 2.50 2.42 15.36
CA ASP A 118 1.07 2.46 15.10
C ASP A 118 0.66 3.74 14.34
N HIS A 119 -0.64 3.89 14.11
CA HIS A 119 -1.25 5.04 13.45
C HIS A 119 -0.92 6.41 14.07
N THR A 120 -0.39 6.46 15.30
CA THR A 120 0.00 7.73 15.91
C THR A 120 1.26 8.31 15.27
N ILE A 121 2.02 7.55 14.47
CA ILE A 121 3.24 8.05 13.83
C ILE A 121 2.99 9.09 12.72
N TRP A 122 1.75 9.22 12.24
CA TRP A 122 1.42 10.12 11.14
C TRP A 122 1.23 11.57 11.60
N ALA A 123 1.65 12.51 10.74
CA ALA A 123 1.35 13.94 10.84
C ALA A 123 0.06 14.32 10.10
#